data_AF-A0A1A3BLA4-F1
#
_entry.id   AF-A0A1A3BLA4-F1
#
_cell.length_a   1.000
_cell.length_b   1.000
_cell.length_c   1.000
_cell.angle_alpha   90.00
_cell.angle_beta   90.00
_cell.angle_gamma   90.00
#
_symmetry.space_group_name_H-M   'P 1'
#
loop_
_entity.id
_entity.type
_entity.pdbx_description
1 polymer ?
#
loop_
_entity_poly.entity_id
_entity_poly.type
_entity_poly.pdbx_seq_one_letter_code
_entity_poly.pdbx_strand_id
1 'polypeptide(L)'
;MQASDIAALPIRFGAALRHRRLFHPSGVMAAGTLERIAPEGEGLPMYSCEVIARVSKGVGLPGATPDVAGLAWRIPPTPDLRSCSPWDVLLASTFAGTRVGLAPTASWSGATFSSLMPLRYHDELWWVRARLATRVDGSGLSLDAVDKQISSTGITFTIDQAHGTGGFRPLARLTLHHVDPSCDDIAFDPTMHSDREVELAPRWLGNFRRSAYKRSREGRDAQ
;
A
#
# COMPACT_ATOMS: atom_id res chain seq x y z
N MET A 1 10.91 4.84 -32.85
CA MET A 1 10.83 5.38 -31.47
C MET A 1 9.37 5.39 -31.08
N GLN A 2 8.98 4.67 -30.03
CA GLN A 2 7.56 4.58 -29.66
C GLN A 2 7.20 5.72 -28.71
N ALA A 3 5.94 6.18 -28.75
CA ALA A 3 5.44 7.26 -27.89
C ALA A 3 5.66 7.01 -26.38
N SER A 4 5.85 5.75 -25.98
CA SER A 4 6.23 5.30 -24.64
C SER A 4 7.61 5.77 -24.17
N ASP A 5 8.53 6.06 -25.09
CA ASP A 5 9.91 6.46 -24.77
C ASP A 5 9.98 7.95 -24.36
N ILE A 6 9.03 8.76 -24.85
CA ILE A 6 8.95 10.21 -24.59
C ILE A 6 8.28 10.48 -23.23
N ALA A 7 7.31 9.66 -22.82
CA ALA A 7 6.66 9.78 -21.51
C ALA A 7 7.55 9.37 -20.32
N ALA A 8 8.59 8.57 -20.57
CA ALA A 8 9.51 8.08 -19.53
C ALA A 8 10.71 9.01 -19.26
N LEU A 9 10.93 10.02 -20.10
CA LEU A 9 12.09 10.92 -20.01
C LEU A 9 12.11 11.82 -18.76
N PRO A 10 11.00 12.45 -18.33
CA PRO A 10 10.97 13.22 -17.07
C PRO A 10 11.14 12.32 -15.83
N ILE A 11 10.66 11.07 -15.94
CA ILE A 11 10.63 10.05 -14.88
C ILE A 11 12.03 9.49 -14.63
N ARG A 12 12.83 9.27 -15.68
CA ARG A 12 14.23 8.81 -15.57
C ARG A 12 15.16 9.86 -14.97
N PHE A 13 14.96 11.14 -15.31
CA PHE A 13 15.79 12.23 -14.78
C PHE A 13 15.58 12.42 -13.27
N GLY A 14 14.33 12.31 -12.79
CA GLY A 14 13.99 12.49 -11.37
C GLY A 14 14.53 11.42 -10.42
N ALA A 15 14.65 10.16 -10.86
CA ALA A 15 15.20 9.06 -10.07
C ALA A 15 16.73 8.97 -10.12
N ALA A 16 17.33 9.23 -11.29
CA ALA A 16 18.79 9.24 -11.44
C ALA A 16 19.46 10.38 -10.64
N LEU A 17 18.79 11.52 -10.49
CA LEU A 17 19.26 12.64 -9.67
C LEU A 17 19.10 12.44 -8.15
N ARG A 18 18.38 11.40 -7.69
CA ARG A 18 17.98 11.25 -6.27
C ARG A 18 18.43 9.95 -5.57
N HIS A 19 19.00 8.97 -6.27
CA HIS A 19 19.38 7.66 -5.69
C HIS A 19 18.28 7.01 -4.80
N ARG A 20 17.00 7.21 -5.14
CA ARG A 20 15.84 6.74 -4.32
C ARG A 20 14.75 6.16 -5.23
N ARG A 21 13.81 5.42 -4.63
CA ARG A 21 12.66 4.80 -5.32
C ARG A 21 11.89 5.83 -6.16
N LEU A 22 11.47 5.43 -7.37
CA LEU A 22 10.73 6.28 -8.33
C LEU A 22 9.41 6.84 -7.78
N PHE A 23 8.72 6.04 -6.96
CA PHE A 23 7.54 6.42 -6.20
C PHE A 23 7.72 5.96 -4.75
N HIS A 24 7.18 6.70 -3.80
CA HIS A 24 7.34 6.43 -2.37
C HIS A 24 8.80 6.39 -1.86
N PRO A 25 9.65 7.38 -2.20
CA PRO A 25 11.06 7.39 -1.78
C PRO A 25 11.22 7.49 -0.26
N SER A 26 10.26 8.13 0.42
CA SER A 26 10.23 8.31 1.87
C SER A 26 9.07 7.50 2.48
N GLY A 27 9.37 6.70 3.50
CA GLY A 27 8.38 5.96 4.26
C GLY A 27 8.99 5.36 5.52
N VAL A 28 8.13 4.96 6.45
CA VAL A 28 8.48 4.26 7.69
C VAL A 28 8.08 2.80 7.51
N MET A 29 9.05 1.89 7.64
CA MET A 29 8.84 0.45 7.67
C MET A 29 8.53 0.02 9.10
N ALA A 30 7.56 -0.86 9.27
CA ALA A 30 7.19 -1.37 10.59
C ALA A 30 6.71 -2.82 10.54
N ALA A 31 7.04 -3.57 11.58
CA ALA A 31 6.36 -4.82 11.90
C ALA A 31 5.00 -4.53 12.53
N GLY A 32 4.03 -5.41 12.27
CA GLY A 32 2.68 -5.27 12.75
C GLY A 32 1.88 -6.56 12.72
N THR A 33 0.65 -6.48 13.19
CA THR A 33 -0.32 -7.57 13.16
C THR A 33 -1.51 -7.20 12.29
N LEU A 34 -1.94 -8.13 11.45
CA LEU A 34 -3.24 -8.10 10.80
C LEU A 34 -4.16 -9.04 11.59
N GLU A 35 -5.32 -8.54 12.01
CA GLU A 35 -6.35 -9.29 12.71
C GLU A 35 -7.61 -9.32 11.84
N ARG A 36 -8.04 -10.50 11.42
CA ARG A 36 -9.30 -10.66 10.68
C ARG A 36 -10.49 -10.35 11.59
N ILE A 37 -11.38 -9.49 11.10
CA ILE A 37 -12.62 -9.10 11.79
C ILE A 37 -13.86 -9.65 11.06
N ALA A 38 -13.83 -9.72 9.73
CA ALA A 38 -14.92 -10.34 8.97
C ALA A 38 -15.05 -11.83 9.33
N PRO A 39 -16.29 -12.39 9.41
CA PRO A 39 -16.50 -13.81 9.61
C PRO A 39 -15.71 -14.66 8.63
N GLU A 40 -15.37 -15.88 9.03
CA GLU A 40 -14.68 -16.84 8.17
C GLU A 40 -15.47 -17.07 6.88
N GLY A 41 -14.78 -17.19 5.74
CA GLY A 41 -15.39 -17.32 4.42
C GLY A 41 -15.99 -16.03 3.83
N GLU A 42 -16.12 -14.93 4.59
CA GLU A 42 -16.72 -13.70 4.06
C GLU A 42 -15.72 -12.73 3.41
N GLY A 43 -15.83 -12.62 2.09
CA GLY A 43 -15.08 -11.66 1.28
C GLY A 43 -13.63 -12.07 1.07
N LEU A 44 -12.74 -11.08 0.97
CA LEU A 44 -11.33 -11.28 0.63
C LEU A 44 -10.63 -12.22 1.63
N PRO A 45 -9.73 -13.10 1.16
CA PRO A 45 -9.16 -14.18 1.97
C PRO A 45 -8.03 -13.72 2.91
N MET A 46 -8.12 -12.50 3.46
CA MET A 46 -7.17 -12.05 4.47
C MET A 46 -7.37 -12.84 5.76
N TYR A 47 -6.27 -13.24 6.39
CA TYR A 47 -6.26 -13.99 7.65
C TYR A 47 -5.40 -13.27 8.69
N SER A 48 -5.58 -13.65 9.95
CA SER A 48 -4.81 -13.05 11.05
C SER A 48 -3.36 -13.53 11.04
N CYS A 49 -2.40 -12.60 11.05
CA CYS A 49 -0.97 -12.91 10.96
C CYS A 49 -0.08 -11.73 11.37
N GLU A 50 1.20 -12.02 11.60
CA GLU A 50 2.25 -10.99 11.58
C GLU A 50 2.45 -10.49 10.14
N VAL A 51 2.70 -9.20 9.99
CA VAL A 51 2.91 -8.53 8.70
C VAL A 51 4.07 -7.55 8.80
N ILE A 52 4.63 -7.23 7.64
CA ILE A 52 5.51 -6.08 7.47
C ILE A 52 4.74 -5.03 6.68
N ALA A 53 4.76 -3.79 7.16
CA ALA A 53 4.03 -2.68 6.57
C ALA A 53 4.91 -1.47 6.33
N ARG A 54 4.43 -0.57 5.46
CA ARG A 54 5.06 0.69 5.13
C ARG A 54 4.02 1.80 5.08
N VAL A 55 4.27 2.86 5.85
CA VAL A 55 3.55 4.13 5.72
C VAL A 55 4.43 5.11 4.96
N SER A 56 3.94 5.79 3.92
CA SER A 56 4.79 6.51 2.98
C SER A 56 4.15 7.73 2.34
N LYS A 57 4.99 8.53 1.68
CA LYS A 57 4.57 9.68 0.85
C LYS A 57 4.84 9.38 -0.61
N GLY A 58 3.83 9.45 -1.46
CA GLY A 58 3.85 9.01 -2.86
C GLY A 58 4.85 9.77 -3.72
N VAL A 59 4.81 11.11 -3.67
CA VAL A 59 5.79 11.96 -4.36
C VAL A 59 7.08 12.06 -3.54
N GLY A 60 6.96 12.09 -2.21
CA GLY A 60 8.09 12.19 -1.28
C GLY A 60 8.44 13.63 -0.92
N LEU A 61 7.44 14.53 -0.89
CA LEU A 61 7.65 15.91 -0.49
C LEU A 61 8.13 15.99 0.97
N PRO A 62 9.07 16.90 1.29
CA PRO A 62 9.79 16.91 2.56
C PRO A 62 8.89 17.26 3.75
N GLY A 63 9.25 16.74 4.92
CA GLY A 63 8.61 17.07 6.19
C GLY A 63 7.09 16.87 6.19
N ALA A 64 6.39 17.84 6.74
CA ALA A 64 4.94 17.82 6.97
C ALA A 64 4.08 18.24 5.76
N THR A 65 4.69 18.49 4.60
CA THR A 65 3.98 19.00 3.41
C THR A 65 2.91 18.04 2.89
N PRO A 66 1.78 18.53 2.34
CA PRO A 66 0.75 17.66 1.76
C PRO A 66 1.31 16.79 0.63
N ASP A 67 0.91 15.51 0.58
CA ASP A 67 1.32 14.54 -0.43
C ASP A 67 0.24 13.46 -0.58
N VAL A 68 0.36 12.58 -1.57
CA VAL A 68 -0.42 11.34 -1.62
C VAL A 68 0.13 10.41 -0.54
N ALA A 69 -0.67 10.14 0.49
CA ALA A 69 -0.29 9.21 1.54
C ALA A 69 -0.41 7.77 1.01
N GLY A 70 0.57 6.92 1.31
CA GLY A 70 0.59 5.51 0.95
C GLY A 70 0.62 4.62 2.17
N LEU A 71 -0.11 3.50 2.11
CA LEU A 71 -0.06 2.41 3.07
C LEU A 71 0.15 1.11 2.30
N ALA A 72 1.16 0.33 2.67
CA ALA A 72 1.37 -1.01 2.13
C ALA A 72 1.59 -2.00 3.25
N TRP A 73 1.17 -3.26 3.07
CA TRP A 73 1.57 -4.35 3.94
C TRP A 73 1.68 -5.67 3.17
N ARG A 74 2.45 -6.59 3.74
CA ARG A 74 2.70 -7.93 3.21
C ARG A 74 2.12 -8.96 4.16
N ILE A 75 1.17 -9.72 3.66
CA ILE A 75 0.68 -10.94 4.29
C ILE A 75 1.65 -12.07 3.87
N PRO A 76 2.21 -12.84 4.82
CA PRO A 76 3.09 -13.96 4.47
C PRO A 76 2.33 -15.04 3.68
N PRO A 77 3.02 -16.03 3.11
CA PRO A 77 2.37 -17.21 2.56
C PRO A 77 1.56 -17.95 3.64
N THR A 78 0.49 -18.64 3.24
CA THR A 78 -0.35 -19.39 4.19
C THR A 78 0.43 -20.56 4.80
N PRO A 79 0.26 -20.85 6.11
CA PRO A 79 0.93 -21.97 6.77
C PRO A 79 0.55 -23.35 6.19
N ASP A 80 -0.59 -23.45 5.53
CA ASP A 80 -1.08 -24.68 4.89
C ASP A 80 -0.45 -24.96 3.51
N LEU A 81 0.55 -24.16 3.11
CA LEU A 81 1.36 -24.31 1.91
C LEU A 81 0.57 -24.31 0.60
N ARG A 82 -0.68 -23.83 0.59
CA ARG A 82 -1.48 -23.70 -0.64
C ARG A 82 -0.91 -22.66 -1.61
N SER A 83 -0.18 -21.69 -1.09
CA SER A 83 0.60 -20.70 -1.84
C SER A 83 1.96 -20.50 -1.17
N CYS A 84 3.02 -20.44 -1.96
CA CYS A 84 4.35 -20.04 -1.50
C CYS A 84 4.61 -18.53 -1.69
N SER A 85 3.67 -17.81 -2.32
CA SER A 85 3.81 -16.38 -2.61
C SER A 85 3.17 -15.55 -1.49
N PRO A 86 3.84 -14.49 -1.00
CA PRO A 86 3.20 -13.52 -0.12
C PRO A 86 2.15 -12.72 -0.88
N TRP A 87 1.26 -12.05 -0.14
CA TRP A 87 0.29 -11.11 -0.69
C TRP A 87 0.59 -9.68 -0.25
N ASP A 88 0.98 -8.84 -1.20
CA ASP A 88 1.19 -7.41 -1.00
C ASP A 88 -0.10 -6.64 -1.26
N VAL A 89 -0.52 -5.85 -0.28
CA VAL A 89 -1.63 -4.91 -0.42
C VAL A 89 -1.08 -3.50 -0.40
N LEU A 90 -1.40 -2.71 -1.43
CA LEU A 90 -0.97 -1.32 -1.57
C LEU A 90 -2.18 -0.42 -1.71
N LEU A 91 -2.28 0.57 -0.84
CA LEU A 91 -3.32 1.58 -0.83
C LEU A 91 -2.71 2.99 -0.92
N ALA A 92 -3.46 3.91 -1.51
CA ALA A 92 -3.11 5.32 -1.56
C ALA A 92 -4.28 6.21 -1.14
N SER A 93 -3.99 7.41 -0.64
CA SER A 93 -4.99 8.38 -0.24
C SER A 93 -5.88 8.80 -1.42
N THR A 94 -7.17 8.88 -1.14
CA THR A 94 -8.22 9.23 -2.09
C THR A 94 -9.14 10.30 -1.53
N PHE A 95 -9.82 11.03 -2.41
CA PHE A 95 -10.88 11.94 -1.96
C PHE A 95 -11.97 11.14 -1.25
N ALA A 96 -12.63 11.75 -0.26
CA ALA A 96 -13.74 11.11 0.41
C ALA A 96 -14.82 10.70 -0.62
N GLY A 97 -15.33 9.47 -0.49
CA GLY A 97 -16.39 8.95 -1.36
C GLY A 97 -15.93 8.38 -2.70
N THR A 98 -14.65 8.50 -3.08
CA THR A 98 -14.11 7.83 -4.28
C THR A 98 -13.18 6.68 -3.90
N ARG A 99 -13.11 5.68 -4.77
CA ARG A 99 -12.19 4.52 -4.65
C ARG A 99 -10.93 4.69 -5.50
N VAL A 100 -10.94 5.64 -6.44
CA VAL A 100 -9.90 5.76 -7.48
C VAL A 100 -9.32 7.18 -7.60
N GLY A 101 -10.02 8.19 -7.10
CA GLY A 101 -9.58 9.58 -7.20
C GLY A 101 -8.49 9.87 -6.17
N LEU A 102 -7.23 9.79 -6.61
CA LEU A 102 -6.05 10.15 -5.82
C LEU A 102 -6.18 11.55 -5.24
N ALA A 103 -5.86 11.69 -3.95
CA ALA A 103 -5.91 12.96 -3.25
C ALA A 103 -4.60 13.21 -2.50
N PRO A 104 -3.95 14.36 -2.69
CA PRO A 104 -3.00 14.88 -1.71
C PRO A 104 -3.73 15.10 -0.38
N THR A 105 -3.16 14.65 0.71
CA THR A 105 -3.65 14.92 2.06
C THR A 105 -2.64 15.73 2.85
N ALA A 106 -3.14 16.67 3.64
CA ALA A 106 -2.33 17.45 4.55
C ALA A 106 -2.15 16.75 5.91
N SER A 107 -2.83 15.64 6.19
CA SER A 107 -2.74 14.93 7.48
C SER A 107 -2.94 13.43 7.32
N TRP A 108 -2.32 12.65 8.20
CA TRP A 108 -2.61 11.22 8.34
C TRP A 108 -4.00 10.98 8.91
N SER A 109 -4.40 11.81 9.88
CA SER A 109 -5.70 11.73 10.55
C SER A 109 -6.81 12.12 9.57
N GLY A 110 -7.82 11.26 9.43
CA GLY A 110 -8.94 11.46 8.51
C GLY A 110 -8.65 11.08 7.05
N ALA A 111 -7.42 10.74 6.69
CA ALA A 111 -7.10 10.25 5.36
C ALA A 111 -7.81 8.91 5.08
N THR A 112 -8.41 8.79 3.91
CA THR A 112 -9.00 7.54 3.41
C THR A 112 -8.12 6.96 2.31
N PHE A 113 -7.69 5.72 2.48
CA PHE A 113 -6.83 5.01 1.55
C PHE A 113 -7.64 3.99 0.76
N SER A 114 -7.37 3.82 -0.53
CA SER A 114 -8.00 2.79 -1.34
C SER A 114 -6.99 2.05 -2.21
N SER A 115 -7.34 0.82 -2.60
CA SER A 115 -6.54 -0.01 -3.52
C SER A 115 -6.42 0.60 -4.92
N LEU A 116 -7.21 1.63 -5.25
CA LEU A 116 -7.32 2.32 -6.55
C LEU A 116 -7.77 1.43 -7.72
N MET A 117 -7.78 0.13 -7.51
CA MET A 117 -8.16 -0.89 -8.46
C MET A 117 -8.92 -1.98 -7.69
N PRO A 118 -9.92 -2.59 -8.32
CA PRO A 118 -10.54 -3.76 -7.74
C PRO A 118 -9.60 -4.96 -7.76
N LEU A 119 -9.80 -5.83 -6.78
CA LEU A 119 -9.28 -7.17 -6.69
C LEU A 119 -10.35 -8.13 -7.19
N ARG A 120 -10.02 -9.02 -8.11
CA ARG A 120 -10.88 -10.13 -8.50
C ARG A 120 -10.64 -11.29 -7.55
N TYR A 121 -11.70 -11.77 -6.92
CA TYR A 121 -11.68 -12.93 -6.03
C TYR A 121 -12.99 -13.70 -6.22
N HIS A 122 -12.88 -14.99 -6.57
CA HIS A 122 -14.00 -15.85 -6.97
C HIS A 122 -14.90 -15.19 -8.04
N ASP A 123 -14.27 -14.70 -9.11
CA ASP A 123 -14.87 -13.95 -10.23
C ASP A 123 -15.59 -12.64 -9.91
N GLU A 124 -15.66 -12.28 -8.64
CA GLU A 124 -16.27 -11.05 -8.15
C GLU A 124 -15.23 -9.94 -7.95
N LEU A 125 -15.67 -8.68 -8.06
CA LEU A 125 -14.81 -7.52 -7.84
C LEU A 125 -14.91 -7.04 -6.39
N TRP A 126 -13.76 -6.85 -5.78
CA TRP A 126 -13.61 -6.42 -4.40
C TRP A 126 -12.72 -5.20 -4.31
N TRP A 127 -12.98 -4.34 -3.33
CA TRP A 127 -12.17 -3.16 -3.05
C TRP A 127 -11.67 -3.21 -1.64
N VAL A 128 -10.44 -2.73 -1.42
CA VAL A 128 -9.88 -2.57 -0.08
C VAL A 128 -9.77 -1.09 0.24
N ARG A 129 -10.15 -0.72 1.47
CA ARG A 129 -9.98 0.61 2.03
C ARG A 129 -9.30 0.52 3.38
N ALA A 130 -8.47 1.50 3.68
CA ALA A 130 -7.99 1.71 5.04
C ALA A 130 -8.36 3.11 5.55
N ARG A 131 -8.60 3.20 6.86
CA ARG A 131 -8.71 4.47 7.59
C ARG A 131 -7.90 4.35 8.88
N LEU A 132 -7.10 5.37 9.14
CA LEU A 132 -6.33 5.48 10.37
C LEU A 132 -7.30 5.64 11.56
N ALA A 133 -7.21 4.73 12.52
CA ALA A 133 -8.00 4.76 13.75
C ALA A 133 -7.25 5.44 14.91
N THR A 134 -5.93 5.26 14.96
CA THR A 134 -5.07 5.93 15.94
C THR A 134 -4.83 7.38 15.53
N ARG A 135 -5.03 8.32 16.46
CA ARG A 135 -4.62 9.70 16.25
C ARG A 135 -3.09 9.77 16.21
N VAL A 136 -2.53 10.32 15.14
CA VAL A 136 -1.10 10.64 15.07
C VAL A 136 -0.94 12.11 15.43
N ASP A 137 -0.28 12.37 16.56
CA ASP A 137 0.00 13.72 17.01
C ASP A 137 1.14 14.36 16.20
N GLY A 138 0.96 15.62 15.84
CA GLY A 138 1.90 16.36 15.01
C GLY A 138 1.21 17.20 13.93
N SER A 139 1.94 18.16 13.36
CA SER A 139 1.43 18.97 12.27
C SER A 139 1.70 18.30 10.92
N GLY A 140 0.68 18.28 10.07
CA GLY A 140 0.81 17.93 8.67
C GLY A 140 1.00 16.44 8.37
N LEU A 141 1.51 16.12 7.18
CA LEU A 141 1.78 14.76 6.71
C LEU A 141 3.23 14.34 7.00
N SER A 142 3.61 14.36 8.28
CA SER A 142 4.98 14.08 8.76
C SER A 142 5.21 12.58 8.97
N LEU A 143 6.25 12.01 8.36
CA LEU A 143 6.64 10.61 8.59
C LEU A 143 7.34 10.43 9.95
N ASP A 144 8.05 11.44 10.44
CA ASP A 144 8.67 11.39 11.78
C ASP A 144 7.60 11.30 12.89
N ALA A 145 6.42 11.89 12.66
CA ALA A 145 5.28 11.76 13.58
C ALA A 145 4.73 10.33 13.58
N VAL A 146 4.67 9.69 12.40
CA VAL A 146 4.26 8.28 12.27
C VAL A 146 5.27 7.37 12.95
N ASP A 147 6.56 7.54 12.70
CA ASP A 147 7.63 6.78 13.35
C ASP A 147 7.53 6.85 14.88
N LYS A 148 7.47 8.06 15.43
CA LYS A 148 7.35 8.28 16.88
C LYS A 148 6.09 7.66 17.46
N GLN A 149 4.97 7.73 16.75
CA GLN A 149 3.70 7.15 17.20
C GLN A 149 3.75 5.61 17.21
N ILE A 150 4.32 5.00 16.16
CA ILE A 150 4.52 3.54 16.10
C ILE A 150 5.41 3.10 17.27
N SER A 151 6.53 3.79 17.47
CA SER A 151 7.51 3.47 18.52
C SER A 151 6.99 3.70 19.94
N SER A 152 5.96 4.52 20.14
CA SER A 152 5.42 4.82 21.47
C SER A 152 4.28 3.88 21.88
N THR A 153 3.25 3.77 21.05
CA THR A 153 1.99 3.08 21.39
C THR A 153 1.41 2.28 20.23
N GLY A 154 2.11 2.28 19.09
CA GLY A 154 1.62 1.70 17.86
C GLY A 154 0.61 2.58 17.10
N ILE A 155 0.30 2.15 15.89
CA ILE A 155 -0.73 2.77 15.03
C ILE A 155 -1.68 1.69 14.51
N THR A 156 -2.98 1.93 14.63
CA THR A 156 -4.02 1.05 14.11
C THR A 156 -4.72 1.66 12.90
N PHE A 157 -4.89 0.86 11.85
CA PHE A 157 -5.76 1.11 10.71
C PHE A 157 -6.94 0.13 10.73
N THR A 158 -8.13 0.66 10.48
CA THR A 158 -9.29 -0.16 10.10
C THR A 158 -9.19 -0.50 8.63
N ILE A 159 -9.33 -1.79 8.30
CA ILE A 159 -9.33 -2.29 6.92
C ILE A 159 -10.75 -2.75 6.60
N ASP A 160 -11.33 -2.13 5.58
CA ASP A 160 -12.67 -2.41 5.09
C ASP A 160 -12.60 -3.01 3.68
N GLN A 161 -13.62 -3.79 3.32
CA GLN A 161 -13.82 -4.34 1.99
C GLN A 161 -15.17 -3.94 1.40
N ALA A 162 -15.28 -3.86 0.07
CA ALA A 162 -16.55 -3.67 -0.61
C ALA A 162 -16.67 -4.63 -1.81
N HIS A 163 -17.80 -5.30 -1.93
CA HIS A 163 -18.16 -6.13 -3.09
C HIS A 163 -18.79 -5.25 -4.18
N GLY A 164 -18.36 -5.42 -5.43
CA GLY A 164 -18.87 -4.69 -6.59
C GLY A 164 -18.86 -3.18 -6.35
N THR A 165 -20.03 -2.54 -6.46
CA THR A 165 -20.25 -1.11 -6.14
C THR A 165 -20.85 -0.87 -4.75
N GLY A 166 -20.99 -1.92 -3.93
CA GLY A 166 -21.65 -1.88 -2.63
C GLY A 166 -20.91 -1.08 -1.56
N GLY A 167 -21.51 -0.96 -0.37
CA GLY A 167 -20.89 -0.29 0.77
C GLY A 167 -19.63 -1.00 1.27
N PHE A 168 -18.72 -0.23 1.86
CA PHE A 168 -17.59 -0.80 2.60
C PHE A 168 -18.05 -1.38 3.93
N ARG A 169 -17.62 -2.60 4.23
CA ARG A 169 -17.84 -3.33 5.47
C ARG A 169 -16.51 -3.77 6.08
N PRO A 170 -16.41 -4.02 7.40
CA PRO A 170 -15.17 -4.44 8.03
C PRO A 170 -14.57 -5.70 7.38
N LEU A 171 -13.24 -5.74 7.28
CA LEU A 171 -12.46 -6.91 6.86
C LEU A 171 -11.47 -7.31 7.95
N ALA A 172 -10.62 -6.36 8.34
CA ALA A 172 -9.52 -6.62 9.26
C ALA A 172 -9.12 -5.35 10.04
N ARG A 173 -8.27 -5.53 11.04
CA ARG A 173 -7.57 -4.47 11.75
C ARG A 173 -6.08 -4.67 11.56
N LEU A 174 -5.39 -3.64 11.07
CA LEU A 174 -3.93 -3.64 10.93
C LEU A 174 -3.34 -2.78 12.03
N THR A 175 -2.48 -3.33 12.88
CA THR A 175 -1.77 -2.57 13.92
C THR A 175 -0.27 -2.67 13.72
N LEU A 176 0.41 -1.53 13.70
CA LEU A 176 1.86 -1.43 13.54
C LEU A 176 2.47 -1.13 14.90
N HIS A 177 3.43 -1.94 15.35
CA HIS A 177 3.92 -1.91 16.74
C HIS A 177 5.40 -1.57 16.87
N HIS A 178 6.21 -1.84 15.84
CA HIS A 178 7.66 -1.64 15.90
C HIS A 178 8.19 -1.13 14.57
N VAL A 179 8.90 -0.01 14.57
CA VAL A 179 9.63 0.48 13.39
C VAL A 179 10.81 -0.45 13.14
N ASP A 180 10.95 -0.93 11.90
CA ASP A 180 12.03 -1.84 11.52
C ASP A 180 12.77 -1.30 10.27
N PRO A 181 13.84 -0.52 10.48
CA PRO A 181 14.65 0.01 9.38
C PRO A 181 15.40 -1.08 8.59
N SER A 182 15.63 -2.27 9.16
CA SER A 182 16.33 -3.35 8.47
C SER A 182 15.52 -3.90 7.28
N CYS A 183 14.21 -3.64 7.29
CA CYS A 183 13.28 -4.01 6.22
C CYS A 183 13.18 -2.96 5.09
N ASP A 184 14.00 -1.90 5.08
CA ASP A 184 13.92 -0.81 4.10
C ASP A 184 14.11 -1.22 2.63
N ASP A 185 14.70 -2.39 2.36
CA ASP A 185 14.88 -2.93 1.02
C ASP A 185 13.69 -3.74 0.50
N ILE A 186 12.68 -4.01 1.35
CA ILE A 186 11.48 -4.73 0.93
C ILE A 186 10.72 -3.90 -0.11
N ALA A 187 10.62 -4.47 -1.31
CA ALA A 187 9.81 -3.96 -2.40
C ALA A 187 8.43 -4.63 -2.36
N PHE A 188 7.39 -3.83 -2.11
CA PHE A 188 6.01 -4.24 -2.23
C PHE A 188 5.58 -4.19 -3.71
N ASP A 189 4.99 -5.27 -4.22
CA ASP A 189 4.53 -5.38 -5.60
C ASP A 189 3.24 -6.22 -5.68
N PRO A 190 2.06 -5.59 -5.77
CA PRO A 190 0.79 -6.29 -5.77
C PRO A 190 0.52 -7.03 -7.09
N THR A 191 1.38 -6.85 -8.12
CA THR A 191 1.28 -7.57 -9.40
C THR A 191 2.09 -8.87 -9.45
N MET A 192 3.03 -9.00 -8.50
CA MET A 192 3.93 -10.15 -8.35
C MET A 192 3.59 -10.95 -7.09
N HIS A 193 3.17 -10.27 -6.03
CA HIS A 193 2.86 -10.87 -4.73
C HIS A 193 1.37 -10.68 -4.46
N SER A 194 0.58 -11.68 -4.84
CA SER A 194 -0.85 -11.74 -4.57
C SER A 194 -1.20 -13.15 -4.10
N ASP A 195 -2.28 -13.27 -3.35
CA ASP A 195 -2.89 -14.56 -3.06
C ASP A 195 -3.27 -15.28 -4.36
N ARG A 196 -3.21 -16.62 -4.37
CA ARG A 196 -3.44 -17.43 -5.58
C ARG A 196 -4.84 -17.22 -6.16
N GLU A 197 -5.81 -16.90 -5.32
CA GLU A 197 -7.22 -16.70 -5.72
C GLU A 197 -7.56 -15.22 -5.96
N VAL A 198 -6.60 -14.32 -5.73
CA VAL A 198 -6.79 -12.88 -5.83
C VAL A 198 -5.96 -12.31 -6.96
N GLU A 199 -6.60 -11.62 -7.90
CA GLU A 199 -5.94 -10.95 -9.02
C GLU A 199 -6.25 -9.44 -9.02
N LEU A 200 -5.30 -8.60 -9.43
CA LEU A 200 -5.61 -7.21 -9.75
C LEU A 200 -6.48 -7.11 -11.01
N ALA A 201 -7.58 -6.38 -10.92
CA ALA A 201 -8.47 -6.11 -12.04
C ALA A 201 -8.50 -4.61 -12.39
N PRO A 202 -8.65 -4.24 -13.67
CA PRO A 202 -8.61 -5.11 -14.84
C PRO A 202 -7.17 -5.57 -15.16
N ARG A 203 -7.02 -6.79 -15.72
CA ARG A 203 -5.71 -7.43 -15.98
C ARG A 203 -4.75 -6.54 -16.79
N TRP A 204 -5.26 -5.73 -17.73
CA TRP A 204 -4.44 -4.83 -18.55
C TRP A 204 -3.73 -3.74 -17.72
N LEU A 205 -4.37 -3.24 -16.67
CA LEU A 205 -3.79 -2.21 -15.79
C LEU A 205 -2.80 -2.84 -14.80
N GLY A 206 -3.03 -4.09 -14.38
CA GLY A 206 -2.04 -4.90 -13.68
C GLY A 206 -0.76 -5.11 -14.50
N ASN A 207 -0.90 -5.43 -15.79
CA ASN A 207 0.24 -5.58 -16.70
C ASN A 207 1.02 -4.27 -16.90
N PHE A 208 0.32 -3.13 -17.01
CA PHE A 208 0.96 -1.81 -17.07
C PHE A 208 1.76 -1.50 -15.80
N ARG A 209 1.19 -1.77 -14.61
CA ARG A 209 1.89 -1.60 -13.32
C ARG A 209 3.10 -2.52 -13.21
N ARG A 210 3.00 -3.78 -13.65
CA ARG A 210 4.14 -4.72 -13.68
C ARG A 210 5.30 -4.17 -14.50
N SER A 211 5.03 -3.56 -15.65
CA SER A 211 6.06 -2.90 -16.47
C SER A 211 6.68 -1.68 -15.78
N ALA A 212 5.90 -0.88 -15.06
CA ALA A 212 6.40 0.28 -14.30
C ALA A 212 7.26 -0.13 -13.09
N TYR A 213 6.81 -1.13 -12.30
CA TYR A 213 7.57 -1.63 -11.15
C TYR A 213 8.83 -2.40 -11.57
N LYS A 214 8.78 -3.19 -12.64
CA LYS A 214 9.97 -3.87 -13.20
C LYS A 214 11.07 -2.87 -13.56
N ARG A 215 10.71 -1.77 -14.24
CA ARG A 215 11.67 -0.71 -14.62
C ARG A 215 12.20 0.07 -13.41
N SER A 216 11.41 0.21 -12.35
CA SER A 216 11.89 0.75 -11.07
C SER A 216 12.86 -0.19 -10.35
N ARG A 217 12.76 -1.50 -10.58
CA ARG A 217 13.68 -2.50 -10.03
C ARG A 217 14.99 -2.55 -10.79
N GLU A 218 14.95 -2.51 -12.12
CA GLU A 218 16.12 -2.50 -13.00
C GLU A 218 17.00 -1.25 -12.79
N GLY A 219 16.41 -0.12 -12.40
CA GLY A 219 17.17 1.06 -11.97
C GLY A 219 17.93 0.89 -10.64
N ARG A 220 17.68 -0.18 -9.88
CA ARG A 220 18.44 -0.54 -8.65
C ARG A 220 19.62 -1.45 -8.96
N ASP A 221 19.48 -2.33 -9.95
CA ASP A 221 20.45 -3.39 -10.27
C ASP A 221 21.45 -2.96 -11.36
N ALA A 222 21.27 -1.79 -11.97
CA ALA A 222 22.29 -1.13 -12.79
C ALA A 222 23.32 -0.43 -11.88
N GLN A 223 24.05 -1.22 -11.10
CA GLN A 223 25.32 -0.89 -10.47
C GLN A 223 26.35 -1.94 -10.89
#